data_AF-A0A2P5YUJ5-F1
#
_entry.id   AF-A0A2P5YUJ5-F1
#
_cell.length_a   1.000
_cell.length_b   1.000
_cell.length_c   1.000
_cell.angle_alpha   90.00
_cell.angle_beta   90.00
_cell.angle_gamma   90.00
#
_symmetry.space_group_name_H-M   'P 1'
#
loop_
_entity.id
_entity.type
_entity.pdbx_description
1 polymer ?
#
loop_
_entity_poly.entity_id
_entity_poly.type
_entity_poly.pdbx_seq_one_letter_code
_entity_poly.pdbx_strand_id
1 'polypeptide(L)'
;MTLNKHHCCSTFIFLLLILLSQFYSVKSELQLNYYAESCPSAAEIIKQQVIKLYNKHGNTAVSWVRNLFHDCMVKSCDASLLLRRVKGMESEQESDRSFGMRNFKYINTIKEAVEKECPMTVSCADIVSLSARDGIVMLGGPRIEMRSGRKDSKQRAHSVGRVHCVNLVHRLYPTVDPTLDPEHAEYLKRRCPTPDPDPKAVLYSRNDLETPMILDNMYYKNLLKHKGLLMVDQQLTSHPLTSPLVEKMAADNGYFHDQFAKAVLLLSENNPLNEDQGEIRKDCRYVNLV
;
A
#
# COMPACT_ATOMS: atom_id res chain seq x y z
N MET A 1 16.45 -41.42 -55.06
CA MET A 1 15.38 -40.67 -54.35
C MET A 1 15.87 -40.32 -52.95
N THR A 2 16.56 -39.19 -52.83
CA THR A 2 17.04 -38.64 -51.56
C THR A 2 16.04 -37.58 -51.11
N LEU A 3 15.20 -37.89 -50.12
CA LEU A 3 14.25 -36.94 -49.54
C LEU A 3 15.02 -35.86 -48.76
N ASN A 4 14.86 -34.62 -49.20
CA ASN A 4 15.37 -33.40 -48.56
C ASN A 4 14.87 -33.29 -47.10
N LYS A 5 15.77 -33.46 -46.13
CA LYS A 5 15.55 -33.27 -44.68
C LYS A 5 15.75 -31.83 -44.21
N HIS A 6 15.70 -30.82 -45.09
CA HIS A 6 16.11 -29.45 -44.74
C HIS A 6 14.98 -28.46 -44.39
N HIS A 7 13.70 -28.86 -44.40
CA HIS A 7 12.60 -27.92 -44.12
C HIS A 7 12.05 -27.88 -42.69
N CYS A 8 12.41 -28.82 -41.81
CA CYS A 8 11.87 -28.86 -40.45
C CYS A 8 12.62 -27.94 -39.46
N CYS A 9 13.90 -27.62 -39.74
CA CYS A 9 14.73 -26.85 -38.80
C CYS A 9 14.46 -25.34 -38.85
N SER A 10 14.07 -24.81 -40.02
CA SER A 10 13.87 -23.36 -40.22
C SER A 10 12.61 -22.82 -39.53
N THR A 11 11.52 -23.59 -39.51
CA THR A 11 10.27 -23.19 -38.84
C THR A 11 10.38 -23.20 -37.32
N PHE A 12 11.18 -24.11 -36.75
CA PHE A 12 11.42 -24.19 -35.31
C PHE A 12 12.24 -23.00 -34.78
N ILE A 13 13.23 -22.54 -35.56
CA ILE A 13 14.03 -21.35 -35.23
C ILE A 13 13.17 -20.08 -35.28
N PHE A 14 12.25 -19.98 -36.23
CA PHE A 14 11.35 -18.82 -36.35
C PHE A 14 10.34 -18.74 -35.20
N LEU A 15 9.79 -19.88 -34.75
CA LEU A 15 8.94 -19.96 -33.56
C LEU A 15 9.70 -19.66 -32.26
N LEU A 16 10.96 -20.10 -32.15
CA LEU A 16 11.82 -19.79 -31.00
C LEU A 16 12.16 -18.29 -30.95
N LEU A 17 12.38 -17.64 -32.09
CA LEU A 17 12.61 -16.19 -32.18
C LEU A 17 11.36 -15.36 -31.84
N ILE A 18 10.16 -15.83 -32.18
CA ILE A 18 8.88 -15.22 -31.76
C ILE A 18 8.62 -15.42 -30.26
N LEU A 19 9.03 -16.56 -29.69
CA LEU A 19 8.99 -16.80 -28.24
C LEU A 19 10.04 -15.97 -27.47
N LEU A 20 11.22 -15.73 -28.08
CA LEU A 20 12.27 -14.87 -27.53
C LEU A 20 11.95 -13.38 -27.67
N SER A 21 11.10 -12.97 -28.63
CA SER A 21 10.58 -11.60 -28.75
C SER A 21 9.43 -11.29 -27.80
N GLN A 22 8.91 -12.28 -27.06
CA GLN A 22 7.94 -12.07 -25.98
C GLN A 22 8.58 -11.70 -24.63
N PHE A 23 9.92 -11.64 -24.56
CA PHE A 23 10.59 -10.88 -23.50
C PHE A 23 10.56 -9.40 -23.86
N TYR A 24 9.36 -8.81 -23.91
CA TYR A 24 9.24 -7.40 -23.60
C TYR A 24 9.80 -7.25 -22.19
N SER A 25 11.00 -6.69 -22.11
CA SER A 25 11.49 -6.12 -20.87
C SER A 25 10.48 -5.05 -20.49
N VAL A 26 9.52 -5.39 -19.61
CA VAL A 26 8.67 -4.40 -18.97
C VAL A 26 9.64 -3.56 -18.17
N LYS A 27 10.11 -2.46 -18.78
CA LYS A 27 10.81 -1.42 -18.05
C LYS A 27 9.89 -1.03 -16.91
N SER A 28 10.37 -1.15 -15.67
CA SER A 28 9.79 -0.39 -14.57
C SER A 28 9.75 1.06 -15.04
N GLU A 29 8.55 1.59 -15.30
CA GLU A 29 8.35 3.00 -15.65
C GLU A 29 8.75 3.94 -14.52
N LEU A 30 8.90 3.39 -13.30
CA LEU A 30 9.37 4.15 -12.16
C LEU A 30 10.86 4.48 -12.27
N GLN A 31 11.17 5.74 -12.03
CA GLN A 31 12.52 6.30 -12.15
C GLN A 31 12.86 7.15 -10.92
N LEU A 32 14.14 7.18 -10.57
CA LEU A 32 14.64 8.20 -9.66
C LEU A 32 14.51 9.56 -10.34
N ASN A 33 14.12 10.59 -9.59
CA ASN A 33 13.99 11.96 -10.10
C ASN A 33 13.03 12.10 -11.29
N TYR A 34 11.98 11.27 -11.37
CA TYR A 34 10.98 11.29 -12.44
C TYR A 34 10.40 12.69 -12.75
N TYR A 35 10.24 13.54 -11.73
CA TYR A 35 9.72 14.91 -11.87
C TYR A 35 10.78 15.99 -12.08
N ALA A 36 12.06 15.64 -12.30
CA ALA A 36 13.14 16.63 -12.34
C ALA A 36 12.95 17.72 -13.40
N GLU A 37 12.30 17.40 -14.53
CA GLU A 37 12.03 18.37 -15.60
C GLU A 37 10.63 18.98 -15.48
N SER A 38 9.61 18.16 -15.21
CA SER A 38 8.20 18.58 -15.21
C SER A 38 7.78 19.31 -13.93
N CYS A 39 8.38 18.98 -12.79
CA CYS A 39 8.14 19.65 -11.51
C CYS A 39 9.37 19.51 -10.59
N PRO A 40 10.44 20.28 -10.82
CA PRO A 40 11.70 20.14 -10.08
C PRO A 40 11.53 20.28 -8.56
N SER A 41 10.57 21.09 -8.12
CA SER A 41 10.26 21.36 -6.72
C SER A 41 9.38 20.29 -6.04
N ALA A 42 8.86 19.29 -6.77
CA ALA A 42 7.88 18.32 -6.26
C ALA A 42 8.35 17.61 -4.98
N ALA A 43 9.52 16.99 -5.03
CA ALA A 43 10.05 16.20 -3.93
C ALA A 43 10.32 17.05 -2.68
N GLU A 44 10.77 18.29 -2.87
CA GLU A 44 11.04 19.21 -1.76
C GLU A 44 9.74 19.75 -1.15
N ILE A 45 8.74 20.12 -1.95
CA ILE A 45 7.42 20.54 -1.45
C ILE A 45 6.79 19.42 -0.61
N ILE A 46 6.81 18.18 -1.11
CA ILE A 46 6.26 17.02 -0.40
C ILE A 46 6.99 16.85 0.94
N LYS A 47 8.32 16.84 0.92
CA LYS A 47 9.15 16.70 2.13
C LYS A 47 8.87 17.80 3.16
N GLN A 48 8.75 19.05 2.73
CA GLN A 48 8.45 20.18 3.61
C GLN A 48 7.07 20.06 4.24
N GLN A 49 6.05 19.67 3.47
CA GLN A 49 4.72 19.44 4.01
C GLN A 49 4.71 18.26 4.99
N VAL A 50 5.43 17.16 4.69
CA VAL A 50 5.60 16.01 5.57
C VAL A 50 6.20 16.43 6.92
N ILE A 51 7.32 17.17 6.91
CA ILE A 51 7.99 17.67 8.12
C ILE A 51 7.03 18.56 8.91
N LYS A 52 6.38 19.51 8.24
CA LYS A 52 5.42 20.44 8.87
C LYS A 52 4.27 19.70 9.54
N LEU A 53 3.69 18.73 8.85
CA LEU A 53 2.55 17.95 9.35
C LEU A 53 2.97 17.01 10.48
N TYR A 54 4.14 16.40 10.40
CA TYR A 54 4.71 15.60 11.50
C TYR A 54 4.95 16.43 12.75
N ASN A 55 5.61 17.58 12.63
CA ASN A 55 5.87 18.47 13.77
C ASN A 55 4.57 18.95 14.45
N LYS A 56 3.49 19.09 13.67
CA LYS A 56 2.18 19.47 14.19
C LYS A 56 1.40 18.27 14.77
N HIS A 57 1.56 17.10 14.17
CA HIS A 57 0.75 15.91 14.42
C HIS A 57 1.62 14.66 14.37
N GLY A 58 2.52 14.44 15.34
CA GLY A 58 3.59 13.42 15.28
C GLY A 58 3.19 12.01 14.81
N ASN A 59 1.93 11.61 14.95
CA ASN A 59 1.41 10.34 14.44
C ASN A 59 1.22 10.27 12.90
N THR A 60 1.45 11.34 12.14
CA THR A 60 1.28 11.35 10.69
C THR A 60 2.33 10.49 9.98
N ALA A 61 3.57 10.45 10.49
CA ALA A 61 4.62 9.61 9.92
C ALA A 61 4.23 8.14 9.90
N VAL A 62 3.76 7.61 11.03
CA VAL A 62 3.25 6.23 11.14
C VAL A 62 2.06 6.01 10.19
N SER A 63 1.20 7.02 10.05
CA SER A 63 0.04 6.93 9.15
C SER A 63 0.47 6.85 7.68
N TRP A 64 1.47 7.60 7.24
CA TRP A 64 1.94 7.56 5.85
C TRP A 64 2.61 6.23 5.49
N VAL A 65 3.45 5.69 6.39
CA VAL A 65 4.04 4.36 6.19
C VAL A 65 2.95 3.29 6.09
N ARG A 66 1.94 3.37 6.95
CA ARG A 66 0.78 2.48 6.89
C ARG A 66 -0.02 2.66 5.59
N ASN A 67 -0.24 3.89 5.14
CA ASN A 67 -0.96 4.14 3.89
C ASN A 67 -0.24 3.52 2.70
N LEU A 68 1.09 3.66 2.60
CA LEU A 68 1.87 3.01 1.54
C LEU A 68 1.68 1.49 1.56
N PHE A 69 1.76 0.86 2.72
CA PHE A 69 1.55 -0.59 2.84
C PHE A 69 0.15 -1.02 2.41
N HIS A 70 -0.88 -0.32 2.88
CA HIS A 70 -2.25 -0.70 2.56
C HIS A 70 -2.60 -0.49 1.09
N ASP A 71 -2.08 0.57 0.47
CA ASP A 71 -2.23 0.83 -0.96
C ASP A 71 -1.52 -0.26 -1.77
N CYS A 72 -0.22 -0.43 -1.59
CA CYS A 72 0.60 -1.33 -2.41
C CYS A 72 0.33 -2.82 -2.22
N MET A 73 -0.03 -3.26 -1.01
CA MET A 73 -0.14 -4.69 -0.70
C MET A 73 -1.41 -5.33 -1.31
N VAL A 74 -2.38 -4.54 -1.77
CA VAL A 74 -3.51 -5.04 -2.56
C VAL A 74 -3.28 -4.65 -4.01
N LYS A 75 -2.74 -5.58 -4.80
CA LYS A 75 -2.72 -5.52 -6.28
C LYS A 75 -1.81 -4.46 -6.92
N SER A 76 -1.69 -3.24 -6.40
CA SER A 76 -0.94 -2.14 -7.04
C SER A 76 -0.67 -0.96 -6.10
N CYS A 77 0.42 -0.23 -6.30
CA CYS A 77 0.64 1.09 -5.69
C CYS A 77 0.03 2.20 -6.56
N ASP A 78 -1.29 2.37 -6.50
CA ASP A 78 -2.05 3.23 -7.42
C ASP A 78 -2.93 4.28 -6.73
N ALA A 79 -2.77 4.45 -5.41
CA ALA A 79 -3.58 5.35 -4.59
C ALA A 79 -5.10 5.12 -4.70
N SER A 80 -5.52 3.90 -5.04
CA SER A 80 -6.93 3.46 -5.00
C SER A 80 -7.50 3.58 -3.57
N LEU A 81 -6.66 3.38 -2.56
CA LEU A 81 -6.95 3.59 -1.13
C LEU A 81 -7.51 4.99 -0.81
N LEU A 82 -7.14 6.01 -1.58
CA LEU A 82 -7.55 7.40 -1.32
C LEU A 82 -8.95 7.73 -1.85
N LEU A 83 -9.51 6.90 -2.74
CA LEU A 83 -10.81 7.14 -3.35
C LEU A 83 -11.93 7.09 -2.30
N ARG A 84 -12.73 8.16 -2.23
CA ARG A 84 -13.89 8.24 -1.35
C ARG A 84 -15.11 7.53 -1.94
N ARG A 85 -16.07 7.26 -1.06
CA ARG A 85 -17.39 6.73 -1.42
C ARG A 85 -18.08 7.63 -2.45
N VAL A 86 -18.58 7.03 -3.52
CA VAL A 86 -19.45 7.68 -4.52
C VAL A 86 -20.67 6.77 -4.67
N LYS A 87 -21.89 7.32 -4.80
CA LYS A 87 -23.18 6.60 -4.77
C LYS A 87 -23.09 5.18 -5.36
N GLY A 88 -23.37 4.16 -4.52
CA GLY A 88 -23.35 2.74 -4.90
C GLY A 88 -21.99 2.04 -4.80
N MET A 89 -20.89 2.76 -4.52
CA MET A 89 -19.55 2.19 -4.44
C MET A 89 -18.85 2.60 -3.14
N GLU A 90 -18.48 1.61 -2.32
CA GLU A 90 -17.83 1.79 -1.02
C GLU A 90 -16.37 2.29 -1.17
N SER A 91 -15.82 2.89 -0.12
CA SER A 91 -14.40 3.30 -0.08
C SER A 91 -13.57 2.18 0.56
N GLU A 92 -12.35 1.96 0.07
CA GLU A 92 -11.40 1.03 0.72
C GLU A 92 -11.09 1.43 2.17
N GLN A 93 -11.22 2.71 2.50
CA GLN A 93 -11.06 3.24 3.85
C GLN A 93 -12.10 2.70 4.83
N GLU A 94 -13.27 2.28 4.34
CA GLU A 94 -14.38 1.74 5.13
C GLU A 94 -14.31 0.20 5.27
N SER A 95 -13.32 -0.45 4.64
CA SER A 95 -13.06 -1.87 4.85
C SER A 95 -12.40 -2.13 6.21
N ASP A 96 -12.63 -3.29 6.82
CA ASP A 96 -11.93 -3.72 8.04
C ASP A 96 -10.42 -3.85 7.84
N ARG A 97 -9.96 -4.08 6.59
CA ARG A 97 -8.52 -4.06 6.32
C ARG A 97 -7.97 -2.68 6.66
N SER A 98 -8.71 -1.63 6.37
CA SER A 98 -8.36 -0.25 6.67
C SER A 98 -8.72 0.16 8.09
N PHE A 99 -9.08 -0.77 8.98
CA PHE A 99 -9.43 -0.48 10.37
C PHE A 99 -8.32 0.33 11.06
N GLY A 100 -8.70 1.47 11.64
CA GLY A 100 -7.79 2.38 12.34
C GLY A 100 -6.82 3.15 11.42
N MET A 101 -6.93 3.01 10.10
CA MET A 101 -6.27 3.91 9.17
C MET A 101 -6.87 5.31 9.32
N ARG A 102 -6.01 6.32 9.23
CA ARG A 102 -6.36 7.68 9.59
C ARG A 102 -5.49 8.65 8.81
N ASN A 103 -5.76 9.95 8.99
CA ASN A 103 -4.90 11.02 8.48
C ASN A 103 -4.83 11.14 6.95
N PHE A 104 -5.71 10.48 6.18
CA PHE A 104 -5.81 10.61 4.71
C PHE A 104 -5.95 12.06 4.24
N LYS A 105 -6.62 12.91 5.04
CA LYS A 105 -6.76 14.35 4.78
C LYS A 105 -5.43 15.06 4.52
N TYR A 106 -4.35 14.60 5.12
CA TYR A 106 -3.03 15.22 4.96
C TYR A 106 -2.37 14.89 3.63
N ILE A 107 -2.71 13.77 2.99
CA ILE A 107 -2.29 13.51 1.60
C ILE A 107 -2.89 14.58 0.67
N ASN A 108 -4.16 14.94 0.88
CA ASN A 108 -4.79 16.03 0.11
C ASN A 108 -4.15 17.39 0.41
N THR A 109 -3.78 17.67 1.67
CA THR A 109 -3.03 18.90 1.99
C THR A 109 -1.71 18.99 1.23
N ILE A 110 -0.99 17.87 1.12
CA ILE A 110 0.26 17.80 0.34
C ILE A 110 -0.04 17.98 -1.15
N LYS A 111 -1.06 17.28 -1.66
CA LYS A 111 -1.51 17.40 -3.05
C LYS A 111 -1.87 18.83 -3.43
N GLU A 112 -2.63 19.53 -2.60
CA GLU A 112 -2.99 20.94 -2.81
C GLU A 112 -1.76 21.85 -2.85
N ALA A 113 -0.72 21.57 -2.05
CA ALA A 113 0.52 22.33 -2.10
C ALA A 113 1.30 22.07 -3.40
N VAL A 114 1.35 20.81 -3.85
CA VAL A 114 2.01 20.44 -5.10
C VAL A 114 1.25 20.97 -6.31
N GLU A 115 -0.08 20.88 -6.35
CA GLU A 115 -0.91 21.37 -7.46
C GLU A 115 -0.85 22.89 -7.63
N LYS A 116 -0.53 23.65 -6.58
CA LYS A 116 -0.30 25.10 -6.69
C LYS A 116 0.99 25.44 -7.45
N GLU A 117 1.98 24.56 -7.37
CA GLU A 117 3.27 24.74 -8.04
C GLU A 117 3.26 24.09 -9.43
N CYS A 118 2.78 22.85 -9.50
CA CYS A 118 2.83 21.99 -10.68
C CYS A 118 1.48 21.34 -10.92
N PRO A 119 0.54 22.07 -11.56
CA PRO A 119 -0.80 21.56 -11.83
C PRO A 119 -0.76 20.24 -12.62
N MET A 120 -1.59 19.28 -12.23
CA MET A 120 -1.82 18.03 -12.94
C MET A 120 -0.54 17.23 -13.29
N THR A 121 0.52 17.38 -12.49
CA THR A 121 1.83 16.78 -12.80
C THR A 121 2.15 15.58 -11.91
N VAL A 122 1.97 15.71 -10.60
CA VAL A 122 2.40 14.69 -9.61
C VAL A 122 1.22 13.83 -9.19
N SER A 123 1.32 12.50 -9.27
CA SER A 123 0.22 11.60 -8.90
C SER A 123 0.02 11.52 -7.38
N CYS A 124 -1.17 11.14 -6.96
CA CYS A 124 -1.42 10.87 -5.55
C CYS A 124 -0.68 9.61 -5.06
N ALA A 125 -0.51 8.61 -5.93
CA ALA A 125 0.30 7.42 -5.66
C ALA A 125 1.75 7.80 -5.31
N ASP A 126 2.37 8.71 -6.06
CA ASP A 126 3.72 9.19 -5.72
C ASP A 126 3.74 10.06 -4.48
N ILE A 127 2.71 10.86 -4.20
CA ILE A 127 2.61 11.59 -2.93
C ILE A 127 2.54 10.62 -1.75
N VAL A 128 1.78 9.52 -1.84
CA VAL A 128 1.74 8.49 -0.78
C VAL A 128 3.10 7.86 -0.57
N SER A 129 3.77 7.44 -1.65
CA SER A 129 5.10 6.84 -1.60
C SER A 129 6.15 7.78 -1.00
N LEU A 130 6.24 9.02 -1.50
CA LEU A 130 7.21 10.01 -1.02
C LEU A 130 6.90 10.48 0.41
N SER A 131 5.63 10.58 0.79
CA SER A 131 5.25 10.89 2.18
C SER A 131 5.67 9.79 3.15
N ALA A 132 5.57 8.52 2.74
CA ALA A 132 6.03 7.39 3.54
C ALA A 132 7.55 7.37 3.65
N ARG A 133 8.29 7.60 2.55
CA ARG A 133 9.75 7.74 2.56
C ARG A 133 10.22 8.77 3.58
N ASP A 134 9.67 9.97 3.51
CA ASP A 134 10.08 11.07 4.38
C ASP A 134 9.60 10.82 5.82
N GLY A 135 8.40 10.22 5.99
CA GLY A 135 7.91 9.77 7.28
C GLY A 135 8.81 8.73 7.96
N ILE A 136 9.39 7.78 7.23
CA ILE A 136 10.35 6.79 7.75
C ILE A 136 11.57 7.50 8.35
N VAL A 137 12.10 8.51 7.65
CA VAL A 137 13.23 9.31 8.16
C VAL A 137 12.83 10.09 9.41
N MET A 138 11.62 10.65 9.45
CA MET A 138 11.12 11.35 10.65
C MET A 138 10.95 10.41 11.85
N LEU A 139 10.79 9.10 11.63
CA LEU A 139 10.76 8.09 12.68
C LEU A 139 12.17 7.56 13.03
N GLY A 140 13.25 8.15 12.51
CA GLY A 140 14.62 7.67 12.76
C GLY A 140 15.00 6.41 11.95
N GLY A 141 14.20 6.07 10.94
CA GLY A 141 14.50 5.00 10.00
C GLY A 141 15.49 5.41 8.91
N PRO A 142 15.84 4.46 8.01
CA PRO A 142 16.81 4.70 6.95
C PRO A 142 16.26 5.62 5.85
N ARG A 143 17.16 6.31 5.16
CA ARG A 143 16.82 6.98 3.90
C ARG A 143 16.63 5.94 2.80
N ILE A 144 15.53 6.03 2.07
CA ILE A 144 15.19 5.11 0.97
C ILE A 144 15.07 5.92 -0.32
N GLU A 145 15.85 5.56 -1.34
CA GLU A 145 15.75 6.17 -2.68
C GLU A 145 14.55 5.58 -3.44
N MET A 146 13.35 6.01 -3.08
CA MET A 146 12.12 5.58 -3.77
C MET A 146 12.01 6.18 -5.16
N ARG A 147 11.69 5.34 -6.14
CA ARG A 147 11.37 5.75 -7.51
C ARG A 147 9.94 6.33 -7.59
N SER A 148 9.71 7.21 -8.55
CA SER A 148 8.42 7.85 -8.86
C SER A 148 8.04 7.65 -10.33
N GLY A 149 6.83 8.03 -10.70
CA GLY A 149 6.21 7.81 -12.01
C GLY A 149 4.90 7.02 -11.95
N ARG A 150 4.35 6.76 -10.76
CA ARG A 150 3.10 6.00 -10.59
C ARG A 150 1.93 6.81 -11.10
N LYS A 151 0.89 6.13 -11.62
CA LYS A 151 -0.40 6.75 -11.94
C LYS A 151 -1.49 6.34 -10.99
N ASP A 152 -2.48 7.22 -10.87
CA ASP A 152 -3.62 7.04 -9.99
C ASP A 152 -4.66 6.12 -10.63
N SER A 153 -5.17 5.19 -9.84
CA SER A 153 -6.24 4.27 -10.25
C SER A 153 -7.55 5.01 -10.50
N LYS A 154 -8.23 4.62 -11.58
CA LYS A 154 -9.63 5.00 -11.86
C LYS A 154 -10.63 4.06 -11.18
N GLN A 155 -10.14 2.99 -10.55
CA GLN A 155 -10.95 1.94 -9.94
C GLN A 155 -10.53 1.73 -8.48
N ARG A 156 -11.41 1.09 -7.70
CA ARG A 156 -11.14 0.68 -6.32
C ARG A 156 -10.74 -0.79 -6.28
N ALA A 157 -9.85 -1.15 -5.36
CA ALA A 157 -9.40 -2.52 -5.12
C ALA A 157 -10.28 -3.21 -4.06
N HIS A 158 -11.31 -3.96 -4.47
CA HIS A 158 -12.16 -4.74 -3.56
C HIS A 158 -11.88 -6.26 -3.59
N SER A 159 -10.75 -6.67 -4.14
CA SER A 159 -10.46 -8.10 -4.33
C SER A 159 -10.13 -8.86 -3.03
N VAL A 160 -9.68 -8.18 -1.96
CA VAL A 160 -9.24 -8.82 -0.70
C VAL A 160 -9.47 -7.88 0.51
N GLY A 161 -10.19 -8.34 1.54
CA GLY A 161 -10.43 -7.56 2.76
C GLY A 161 -11.49 -8.17 3.68
N ARG A 162 -11.75 -7.53 4.82
CA ARG A 162 -12.91 -7.78 5.69
C ARG A 162 -13.78 -6.49 5.68
N VAL A 163 -15.05 -6.54 6.08
CA VAL A 163 -15.98 -5.37 6.11
C VAL A 163 -16.65 -5.30 7.47
N HIS A 164 -16.68 -4.10 8.08
CA HIS A 164 -17.18 -3.93 9.44
C HIS A 164 -18.68 -4.20 9.47
N CYS A 165 -19.16 -4.85 10.53
CA CYS A 165 -20.57 -5.24 10.63
C CYS A 165 -21.52 -4.05 10.44
N VAL A 166 -21.17 -2.84 10.89
CA VAL A 166 -21.97 -1.61 10.67
C VAL A 166 -22.34 -1.37 9.19
N ASN A 167 -21.47 -1.79 8.26
CA ASN A 167 -21.67 -1.58 6.82
C ASN A 167 -22.46 -2.72 6.16
N LEU A 168 -22.70 -3.83 6.86
CA LEU A 168 -23.40 -5.00 6.31
C LEU A 168 -24.66 -5.43 7.07
N VAL A 169 -24.86 -4.97 8.31
CA VAL A 169 -26.00 -5.38 9.16
C VAL A 169 -27.36 -5.05 8.55
N HIS A 170 -27.47 -3.97 7.78
CA HIS A 170 -28.70 -3.63 7.06
C HIS A 170 -29.10 -4.64 5.97
N ARG A 171 -28.15 -5.49 5.53
CA ARG A 171 -28.41 -6.61 4.60
C ARG A 171 -28.72 -7.93 5.31
N LEU A 172 -28.55 -8.01 6.63
CA LEU A 172 -28.75 -9.23 7.42
C LEU A 172 -29.96 -9.16 8.35
N TYR A 173 -30.35 -7.96 8.78
CA TYR A 173 -31.39 -7.70 9.77
C TYR A 173 -32.36 -6.59 9.33
N PRO A 174 -33.66 -6.67 9.73
CA PRO A 174 -34.27 -7.77 10.49
C PRO A 174 -34.43 -9.04 9.64
N THR A 175 -34.47 -8.89 8.32
CA THR A 175 -34.52 -9.95 7.33
C THR A 175 -33.29 -9.90 6.44
N VAL A 176 -32.81 -11.06 6.00
CA VAL A 176 -31.70 -11.15 5.04
C VAL A 176 -32.15 -10.59 3.70
N ASP A 177 -31.32 -9.74 3.09
CA ASP A 177 -31.51 -9.23 1.74
C ASP A 177 -31.62 -10.42 0.75
N PRO A 178 -32.71 -10.53 -0.02
CA PRO A 178 -33.00 -11.69 -0.86
C PRO A 178 -32.02 -11.90 -2.01
N THR A 179 -31.14 -10.93 -2.27
CA THR A 179 -30.08 -11.04 -3.29
C THR A 179 -28.80 -11.69 -2.76
N LEU A 180 -28.69 -11.91 -1.45
CA LEU A 180 -27.57 -12.63 -0.85
C LEU A 180 -27.75 -14.14 -1.01
N ASP A 181 -26.65 -14.81 -1.37
CA ASP A 181 -26.60 -16.26 -1.31
C ASP A 181 -26.92 -16.75 0.13
N PRO A 182 -27.85 -17.72 0.31
CA PRO A 182 -28.28 -18.16 1.63
C PRO A 182 -27.17 -18.73 2.51
N GLU A 183 -26.21 -19.47 1.94
CA GLU A 183 -25.08 -20.04 2.70
C GLU A 183 -24.10 -18.93 3.12
N HIS A 184 -23.87 -17.98 2.23
CA HIS A 184 -23.09 -16.79 2.53
C HIS A 184 -23.74 -15.91 3.60
N ALA A 185 -25.08 -15.77 3.60
CA ALA A 185 -25.81 -15.02 4.61
C ALA A 185 -25.66 -15.63 6.02
N GLU A 186 -25.69 -16.97 6.14
CA GLU A 186 -25.42 -17.67 7.40
C GLU A 186 -23.98 -17.48 7.88
N TYR A 187 -23.01 -17.49 6.96
CA TYR A 187 -21.63 -17.11 7.29
C TYR A 187 -21.54 -15.67 7.84
N LEU A 188 -22.20 -14.71 7.18
CA LEU A 188 -22.18 -13.31 7.58
C LEU A 188 -22.90 -13.06 8.92
N LYS A 189 -24.03 -13.74 9.19
CA LYS A 189 -24.71 -13.67 10.51
C LYS A 189 -23.88 -14.23 11.65
N ARG A 190 -23.07 -15.27 11.40
CA ARG A 190 -22.10 -15.76 12.41
C ARG A 190 -20.99 -14.74 12.69
N ARG A 191 -20.59 -13.95 11.69
CA ARG A 191 -19.55 -12.92 11.86
C ARG A 191 -20.10 -11.60 12.42
N CYS A 192 -21.36 -11.29 12.14
CA CYS A 192 -22.07 -10.10 12.59
C CYS A 192 -23.34 -10.49 13.32
N PRO A 193 -23.23 -10.93 14.58
CA PRO A 193 -24.33 -11.57 15.31
C PRO A 193 -25.39 -10.58 15.79
N THR A 194 -25.11 -9.28 15.78
CA THR A 194 -25.97 -8.24 16.34
C THR A 194 -26.34 -7.19 15.30
N PRO A 195 -27.58 -6.65 15.35
CA PRO A 195 -28.01 -5.56 14.48
C PRO A 195 -27.35 -4.21 14.82
N ASP A 196 -26.89 -4.02 16.06
CA ASP A 196 -26.26 -2.78 16.56
C ASP A 196 -24.79 -3.00 16.97
N PRO A 197 -23.85 -3.19 16.02
CA PRO A 197 -22.43 -3.26 16.34
C PRO A 197 -21.89 -1.88 16.75
N ASP A 198 -21.08 -1.81 17.82
CA ASP A 198 -20.51 -0.55 18.33
C ASP A 198 -19.64 0.15 17.25
N PRO A 199 -20.04 1.33 16.77
CA PRO A 199 -19.30 2.08 15.74
C PRO A 199 -18.07 2.82 16.28
N LYS A 200 -17.88 2.85 17.61
CA LYS A 200 -16.87 3.67 18.30
C LYS A 200 -15.87 2.86 19.14
N ALA A 201 -15.96 1.54 19.16
CA ALA A 201 -15.00 0.67 19.84
C ALA A 201 -13.61 0.76 19.19
N VAL A 202 -12.84 1.81 19.52
CA VAL A 202 -11.44 1.98 19.11
C VAL A 202 -10.59 2.20 20.35
N LEU A 203 -10.42 1.13 21.13
CA LEU A 203 -9.33 1.02 22.09
C LEU A 203 -8.09 0.55 21.31
N TYR A 204 -6.98 1.27 21.43
CA TYR A 204 -5.74 0.93 20.73
C TYR A 204 -4.60 0.72 21.73
N SER A 205 -3.76 -0.27 21.44
CA SER A 205 -2.47 -0.47 22.10
C SER A 205 -1.34 -0.20 21.09
N ARG A 206 -0.16 0.17 21.56
CA ARG A 206 1.00 0.41 20.69
C ARG A 206 1.74 -0.91 20.46
N ASN A 207 2.14 -1.16 19.22
CA ASN A 207 2.86 -2.39 18.83
C ASN A 207 4.27 -2.46 19.46
N ASP A 208 4.87 -1.30 19.72
CA ASP A 208 6.08 -1.14 20.53
C ASP A 208 5.78 -0.16 21.67
N LEU A 209 6.04 -0.58 22.91
CA LEU A 209 5.84 0.25 24.11
C LEU A 209 7.12 0.97 24.55
N GLU A 210 8.29 0.48 24.13
CA GLU A 210 9.60 1.01 24.50
C GLU A 210 9.94 2.20 23.61
N THR A 211 9.79 2.04 22.29
CA THR A 211 10.11 3.08 21.28
C THR A 211 8.97 3.31 20.28
N PRO A 212 7.76 3.71 20.76
CA PRO A 212 6.51 3.71 19.98
C PRO A 212 6.50 4.58 18.72
N MET A 213 7.42 5.54 18.61
CA MET A 213 7.50 6.52 17.53
C MET A 213 8.88 6.53 16.86
N ILE A 214 9.68 5.48 17.07
CA ILE A 214 10.98 5.30 16.44
C ILE A 214 10.92 4.00 15.62
N LEU A 215 11.40 4.06 14.38
CA LEU A 215 11.55 2.90 13.52
C LEU A 215 12.92 2.27 13.77
N ASP A 216 12.99 1.37 14.74
CA ASP A 216 14.19 0.64 15.12
C ASP A 216 13.90 -0.86 15.31
N ASN A 217 14.94 -1.62 15.65
CA ASN A 217 14.83 -3.06 15.85
C ASN A 217 14.23 -3.47 17.21
N MET A 218 13.71 -2.53 18.01
CA MET A 218 13.10 -2.82 19.30
C MET A 218 11.88 -3.74 19.17
N TYR A 219 11.14 -3.63 18.05
CA TYR A 219 10.09 -4.58 17.69
C TYR A 219 10.59 -6.04 17.77
N TYR A 220 11.71 -6.37 17.12
CA TYR A 220 12.23 -7.75 17.13
C TYR A 220 12.79 -8.16 18.49
N LYS A 221 13.42 -7.22 19.24
CA LYS A 221 13.83 -7.46 20.63
C LYS A 221 12.64 -7.77 21.54
N ASN A 222 11.51 -7.14 21.30
CA ASN A 222 10.26 -7.38 22.01
C ASN A 222 9.66 -8.75 21.65
N LEU A 223 9.73 -9.19 20.39
CA LEU A 223 9.28 -10.53 20.00
C LEU A 223 10.05 -11.63 20.74
N LEU A 224 11.38 -11.51 20.86
CA LEU A 224 12.22 -12.46 21.60
C LEU A 224 11.90 -12.51 23.11
N LYS A 225 11.29 -11.46 23.65
CA LYS A 225 10.82 -11.38 25.04
C LYS A 225 9.34 -11.75 25.19
N HIS A 226 8.72 -12.32 24.17
CA HIS A 226 7.29 -12.64 24.12
C HIS A 226 6.35 -11.45 24.34
N LYS A 227 6.76 -10.26 23.88
CA LYS A 227 5.99 -9.01 23.97
C LYS A 227 5.30 -8.63 22.64
N GLY A 228 5.18 -9.55 21.67
CA GLY A 228 4.46 -9.30 20.43
C GLY A 228 2.97 -9.06 20.68
N LEU A 229 2.42 -7.97 20.14
CA LEU A 229 1.02 -7.60 20.39
C LEU A 229 0.04 -8.46 19.59
N LEU A 230 0.37 -8.79 18.34
CA LEU A 230 -0.46 -9.65 17.50
C LEU A 230 0.08 -11.09 17.52
N MET A 231 -0.83 -12.07 17.43
CA MET A 231 -0.44 -13.47 17.31
C MET A 231 0.50 -13.70 16.11
N VAL A 232 0.23 -13.04 14.98
CA VAL A 232 1.07 -13.13 13.77
C VAL A 232 2.48 -12.58 13.99
N ASP A 233 2.64 -11.57 14.85
CA ASP A 233 3.96 -11.05 15.22
C ASP A 233 4.72 -12.09 16.03
N GLN A 234 4.08 -12.66 17.06
CA GLN A 234 4.72 -13.64 17.93
C GLN A 234 5.01 -14.97 17.22
N GLN A 235 4.24 -15.33 16.18
CA GLN A 235 4.52 -16.51 15.37
C GLN A 235 5.83 -16.41 14.58
N LEU A 236 6.34 -15.20 14.32
CA LEU A 236 7.62 -15.01 13.65
C LEU A 236 8.79 -15.62 14.43
N THR A 237 8.73 -15.63 15.77
CA THR A 237 9.77 -16.25 16.63
C THR A 237 9.64 -17.75 16.72
N SER A 238 8.45 -18.29 16.48
CA SER A 238 8.16 -19.71 16.70
C SER A 238 8.33 -20.55 15.44
N HIS A 239 8.31 -19.93 14.26
CA HIS A 239 8.38 -20.65 13.00
C HIS A 239 9.84 -20.85 12.54
N PRO A 240 10.30 -22.07 12.17
CA PRO A 240 11.70 -22.36 11.85
C PRO A 240 12.31 -21.51 10.73
N LEU A 241 11.48 -21.09 9.76
CA LEU A 241 11.95 -20.26 8.64
C LEU A 241 12.16 -18.79 9.01
N THR A 242 11.48 -18.28 10.03
CA THR A 242 11.49 -16.85 10.37
C THR A 242 12.24 -16.56 11.65
N SER A 243 12.33 -17.52 12.59
CA SER A 243 13.00 -17.30 13.87
C SER A 243 14.48 -16.87 13.73
N PRO A 244 15.31 -17.42 12.83
CA PRO A 244 16.69 -16.98 12.69
C PRO A 244 16.79 -15.55 12.15
N LEU A 245 15.83 -15.14 11.32
CA LEU A 245 15.74 -13.76 10.84
C LEU A 245 15.35 -12.81 11.97
N VAL A 246 14.40 -13.19 12.83
CA VAL A 246 14.00 -12.38 13.99
C VAL A 246 15.18 -12.16 14.95
N GLU A 247 15.94 -13.21 15.25
CA GLU A 247 17.16 -13.10 16.08
C GLU A 247 18.17 -12.13 15.48
N LYS A 248 18.42 -12.26 14.17
CA LYS A 248 19.37 -11.39 13.47
C LYS A 248 18.90 -9.93 13.44
N MET A 249 17.63 -9.68 13.17
CA MET A 249 17.04 -8.34 13.20
C MET A 249 17.13 -7.73 14.61
N ALA A 250 16.86 -8.50 15.66
CA ALA A 250 16.95 -8.05 17.05
C ALA A 250 18.39 -7.72 17.50
N ALA A 251 19.38 -8.47 16.99
CA ALA A 251 20.78 -8.29 17.35
C ALA A 251 21.41 -7.05 16.71
N ASP A 252 20.98 -6.67 15.50
CA ASP A 252 21.63 -5.62 14.70
C ASP A 252 20.60 -4.65 14.09
N ASN A 253 20.64 -3.40 14.55
CA ASN A 253 19.74 -2.36 14.06
C ASN A 253 20.10 -1.89 12.64
N GLY A 254 21.38 -1.93 12.26
CA GLY A 254 21.81 -1.61 10.90
C GLY A 254 21.32 -2.67 9.91
N TYR A 255 21.44 -3.96 10.27
CA TYR A 255 20.86 -5.04 9.48
C TYR A 255 19.33 -4.89 9.33
N PHE A 256 18.62 -4.55 10.41
CA PHE A 256 17.18 -4.26 10.34
C PHE A 256 16.87 -3.13 9.35
N HIS A 257 17.54 -1.98 9.49
CA HIS A 257 17.34 -0.83 8.60
C HIS A 257 17.59 -1.19 7.14
N ASP A 258 18.65 -1.94 6.84
CA ASP A 258 18.97 -2.38 5.47
C ASP A 258 17.89 -3.28 4.86
N GLN A 259 17.40 -4.26 5.63
CA GLN A 259 16.35 -5.16 5.14
C GLN A 259 15.00 -4.45 5.04
N PHE A 260 14.70 -3.57 5.99
CA PHE A 260 13.50 -2.74 5.97
C PHE A 260 13.47 -1.85 4.72
N ALA A 261 14.57 -1.16 4.41
CA ALA A 261 14.68 -0.33 3.21
C ALA A 261 14.43 -1.13 1.93
N LYS A 262 15.03 -2.32 1.81
CA LYS A 262 14.83 -3.23 0.67
C LYS A 262 13.37 -3.69 0.54
N ALA A 263 12.75 -4.10 1.65
CA ALA A 263 11.37 -4.57 1.65
C ALA A 263 10.40 -3.44 1.27
N VAL A 264 10.61 -2.24 1.80
CA VAL A 264 9.79 -1.06 1.48
C VAL A 264 9.97 -0.63 0.02
N LEU A 265 11.17 -0.71 -0.53
CA LEU A 265 11.41 -0.43 -1.95
C LEU A 265 10.63 -1.41 -2.83
N LEU A 266 10.76 -2.72 -2.59
CA LEU A 266 10.02 -3.77 -3.30
C LEU A 266 8.50 -3.56 -3.22
N LEU A 267 8.00 -3.30 -2.02
CA LEU A 267 6.58 -3.02 -1.80
C LEU A 267 6.12 -1.80 -2.61
N SER A 268 6.89 -0.70 -2.59
CA SER A 268 6.52 0.54 -3.26
C SER A 268 6.50 0.43 -4.79
N GLU A 269 7.19 -0.56 -5.36
CA GLU A 269 7.27 -0.80 -6.81
C GLU A 269 6.28 -1.89 -7.26
N ASN A 270 5.34 -2.27 -6.39
CA ASN A 270 4.38 -3.32 -6.72
C ASN A 270 3.37 -2.86 -7.78
N ASN A 271 3.50 -3.43 -8.98
CA ASN A 271 2.56 -3.32 -10.11
C ASN A 271 2.05 -1.88 -10.36
N PRO A 272 2.92 -0.88 -10.55
CA PRO A 272 2.51 0.51 -10.74
C PRO A 272 1.72 0.67 -12.04
N LEU A 273 0.72 1.56 -12.03
CA LEU A 273 0.00 1.92 -13.25
C LEU A 273 0.84 2.87 -14.11
N ASN A 274 0.78 2.65 -15.42
CA ASN A 274 1.36 3.53 -16.44
C ASN A 274 0.38 4.62 -16.93
N GLU A 275 0.87 5.50 -17.82
CA GLU A 275 0.10 6.61 -18.41
C GLU A 275 -1.23 6.15 -19.01
N ASP A 276 -1.25 5.01 -19.71
CA ASP A 276 -2.44 4.49 -20.39
C ASP A 276 -3.44 3.83 -19.42
N GLN A 277 -2.96 3.36 -18.27
CA GLN A 277 -3.75 2.64 -17.27
C GLN A 277 -4.38 3.54 -16.22
N GLY A 278 -3.73 4.65 -15.88
CA GLY A 278 -4.14 5.52 -14.78
C GLY A 278 -4.45 6.96 -15.20
N GLU A 279 -4.34 7.87 -14.23
CA GLU A 279 -4.39 9.32 -14.44
C GLU A 279 -3.52 10.06 -13.41
N ILE A 280 -3.45 11.39 -13.55
CA ILE A 280 -3.02 12.26 -12.46
C ILE A 280 -4.27 12.93 -11.90
N ARG A 281 -4.71 12.51 -10.70
CA ARG A 281 -5.89 13.13 -10.07
C ARG A 281 -5.56 14.55 -9.62
N LYS A 282 -6.50 15.49 -9.81
CA LYS A 282 -6.39 16.83 -9.20
C LYS A 282 -6.65 16.78 -7.69
N ASP A 283 -7.61 15.96 -7.29
CA ASP A 283 -7.98 15.69 -5.89
C ASP A 283 -7.88 14.19 -5.65
N CYS A 284 -7.04 13.76 -4.71
CA CYS A 284 -6.78 12.34 -4.50
C CYS A 284 -8.01 11.54 -4.03
N ARG A 285 -9.11 12.21 -3.67
CA ARG A 285 -10.34 11.55 -3.23
C ARG A 285 -11.24 11.11 -4.37
N TYR A 286 -11.04 11.65 -5.58
CA TYR A 286 -11.97 11.50 -6.68
C TYR A 286 -11.24 11.25 -7.99
N VAL A 287 -11.82 10.37 -8.82
CA VAL A 287 -11.41 10.23 -10.22
C VAL A 287 -11.74 11.54 -10.94
N ASN A 288 -10.88 12.00 -11.86
CA ASN A 288 -11.20 13.19 -12.64
C ASN A 288 -12.45 12.94 -13.50
N LEU A 289 -13.31 13.94 -13.59
CA LEU A 289 -14.43 13.90 -14.55
C LEU A 289 -13.86 14.23 -15.93
N VAL A 290 -14.19 13.38 -16.91
CA VAL A 290 -13.93 13.63 -18.34
C VAL A 290 -14.88 14.70 -18.84
#